data_AF-A0AAE5HFB9-F1
#
_entry.id   AF-A0AAE5HFB9-F1
#
_cell.length_a   1.000
_cell.length_b   1.000
_cell.length_c   1.000
_cell.angle_alpha   90.00
_cell.angle_beta   90.00
_cell.angle_gamma   90.00
#
_symmetry.space_group_name_H-M   'P 1'
#
loop_
_entity.id
_entity.type
_entity.pdbx_description
1 polymer ?
#
loop_
_entity_poly.entity_id
_entity_poly.type
_entity_poly.pdbx_seq_one_letter_code
_entity_poly.pdbx_strand_id
1 'polypeptide(L)'
;MSKTIKKLFLISSSFLLSSAFVSSCAKANDANNQGTLQLKVDLKIDHDANAIINDYLKNLSQTVSQKLNKPVSITSNFTEDGNTSIDRVKSNLTDLAFVSSSAIKTNDTDYITKIQTLTRSFKFDNTPDFYEAGTLDQKARKISELFNEIPYRNWTDENRMWDGNKYQFFYGPEDDLISFYRGMILIGGDQDTLAKIKEAWAQKNWATFSSYGIGGGRTSSNGRYIYPLNLLKKHFNDPNLTISDYQSVRGREIGTNPKVHIVFDDMNSFAWTQNKNKNVPNYTFNPNDNNTKVEILSLTDPALYDIGVFNKRLTNDVINAVSESIVELAKNNQDTYGPTVGYNGYRVIKDVNKEVYQFINKANIN
;
A
#
# COMPACT_ATOMS: atom_id res chain seq x y z
N MET A 1 41.91 1.01 -53.11
CA MET A 1 42.46 -0.26 -53.61
C MET A 1 42.37 -1.30 -52.51
N SER A 2 41.86 -2.51 -52.84
CA SER A 2 41.97 -3.82 -52.16
C SER A 2 41.57 -3.90 -50.67
N LYS A 3 40.44 -4.48 -50.21
CA LYS A 3 39.83 -5.83 -50.35
C LYS A 3 40.67 -7.04 -49.89
N THR A 4 40.09 -7.75 -48.90
CA THR A 4 40.22 -9.19 -48.52
C THR A 4 41.50 -9.61 -47.79
N ILE A 5 41.46 -10.44 -46.72
CA ILE A 5 41.25 -11.90 -46.76
C ILE A 5 40.75 -12.46 -45.40
N LYS A 6 39.90 -13.49 -45.51
CA LYS A 6 39.30 -14.39 -44.50
C LYS A 6 40.33 -15.16 -43.66
N LYS A 7 39.98 -15.55 -42.42
CA LYS A 7 40.26 -16.89 -41.90
C LYS A 7 39.08 -17.46 -41.11
N LEU A 8 38.62 -18.61 -41.63
CA LEU A 8 37.73 -19.61 -41.06
C LEU A 8 38.44 -20.30 -39.88
N PHE A 9 37.70 -20.65 -38.83
CA PHE A 9 38.00 -21.86 -38.04
C PHE A 9 36.69 -22.60 -37.77
N LEU A 10 36.56 -23.76 -38.42
CA LEU A 10 35.67 -24.84 -38.04
C LEU A 10 36.39 -25.67 -36.98
N ILE A 11 35.71 -25.97 -35.87
CA ILE A 11 35.95 -27.22 -35.14
C ILE A 11 34.60 -27.87 -34.90
N SER A 12 34.36 -28.90 -35.70
CA SER A 12 33.45 -29.99 -35.44
C SER A 12 33.96 -30.86 -34.28
N SER A 13 33.06 -31.41 -33.47
CA SER A 13 32.90 -32.85 -33.23
C SER A 13 32.35 -33.11 -31.83
N SER A 14 31.19 -33.77 -31.84
CA SER A 14 30.45 -34.37 -30.74
C SER A 14 31.29 -35.29 -29.86
N PHE A 15 30.97 -35.38 -28.56
CA PHE A 15 30.94 -36.67 -27.85
C PHE A 15 29.92 -36.64 -26.70
N LEU A 16 29.15 -37.73 -26.66
CA LEU A 16 28.08 -38.07 -25.73
C LEU A 16 28.60 -38.26 -24.31
N LEU A 17 27.78 -37.88 -23.32
CA LEU A 17 27.69 -38.63 -22.07
C LEU A 17 26.29 -38.47 -21.45
N SER A 18 25.52 -39.53 -21.63
CA SER A 18 24.34 -39.89 -20.85
C SER A 18 24.71 -40.29 -19.43
N SER A 19 23.93 -39.86 -18.44
CA SER A 19 23.58 -40.73 -17.31
C SER A 19 22.26 -40.28 -16.71
N ALA A 20 21.42 -41.29 -16.47
CA ALA A 20 20.03 -41.19 -16.10
C ALA A 20 19.83 -40.62 -14.69
N PHE A 21 18.89 -39.69 -14.55
CA PHE A 21 18.20 -39.51 -13.28
C PHE A 21 17.15 -40.62 -13.15
N VAL A 22 17.51 -41.63 -12.36
CA VAL A 22 16.59 -42.65 -11.90
C VAL A 22 15.61 -41.97 -10.94
N SER A 23 14.35 -41.91 -11.36
CA SER A 23 13.20 -41.57 -10.54
C SER A 23 13.10 -42.56 -9.38
N SER A 24 13.39 -42.09 -8.17
CA SER A 24 13.11 -42.81 -6.93
C SER A 24 11.72 -42.45 -6.45
N CYS A 25 10.71 -43.12 -6.99
CA CYS A 25 9.52 -43.44 -6.22
C CYS A 25 9.88 -44.51 -5.19
N ALA A 26 9.92 -44.18 -3.91
CA ALA A 26 9.58 -45.12 -2.84
C ALA A 26 9.50 -44.45 -1.46
N LYS A 27 8.44 -44.85 -0.75
CA LYS A 27 8.16 -44.81 0.69
C LYS A 27 7.39 -43.61 1.21
N ALA A 28 6.47 -43.78 2.16
CA ALA A 28 5.64 -44.89 2.61
C ALA A 28 4.70 -44.21 3.63
N ASN A 29 3.43 -44.60 3.66
CA ASN A 29 2.53 -44.21 4.74
C ASN A 29 3.11 -44.67 6.08
N ASP A 30 3.63 -43.71 6.82
CA ASP A 30 4.02 -43.84 8.21
C ASP A 30 3.15 -42.86 9.00
N ALA A 31 2.17 -43.39 9.74
CA ALA A 31 1.17 -42.60 10.44
C ALA A 31 1.75 -41.78 11.62
N ASN A 32 3.06 -41.88 11.86
CA ASN A 32 3.81 -41.13 12.87
C ASN A 32 4.90 -40.21 12.30
N ASN A 33 5.02 -40.07 10.97
CA ASN A 33 5.82 -39.01 10.36
C ASN A 33 4.92 -37.84 9.98
N GLN A 34 4.50 -37.05 10.97
CA GLN A 34 3.94 -35.73 10.67
C GLN A 34 5.08 -34.84 10.15
N GLY A 35 5.38 -34.96 8.86
CA GLY A 35 6.35 -34.09 8.19
C GLY A 35 5.98 -32.63 8.45
N THR A 36 7.00 -31.81 8.75
CA THR A 36 6.81 -30.38 8.98
C THR A 36 6.12 -29.74 7.79
N LEU A 37 4.96 -29.11 8.03
CA LEU A 37 4.27 -28.32 7.01
C LEU A 37 5.11 -27.06 6.72
N GLN A 38 5.58 -26.93 5.48
CA GLN A 38 6.32 -25.77 5.02
C GLN A 38 5.37 -24.77 4.37
N LEU A 39 5.38 -23.51 4.83
CA LEU A 39 4.61 -22.42 4.24
C LEU A 39 5.54 -21.28 3.83
N LYS A 40 5.21 -20.62 2.73
CA LYS A 40 5.91 -19.43 2.23
C LYS A 40 4.99 -18.22 2.29
N VAL A 41 5.51 -17.10 2.80
CA VAL A 41 4.77 -15.84 2.89
C VAL A 41 5.53 -14.76 2.13
N ASP A 42 4.84 -13.98 1.32
CA ASP A 42 5.42 -12.78 0.73
C ASP A 42 5.13 -11.59 1.64
N LEU A 43 6.20 -10.97 2.16
CA LEU A 43 6.16 -9.81 3.05
C LEU A 43 6.76 -8.59 2.35
N LYS A 44 6.19 -7.41 2.62
CA LYS A 44 6.81 -6.13 2.24
C LYS A 44 7.95 -5.82 3.21
N ILE A 45 9.07 -5.30 2.72
CA ILE A 45 10.13 -4.73 3.57
C ILE A 45 9.95 -3.23 3.65
N ASP A 46 10.02 -2.69 4.86
CA ASP A 46 10.39 -1.30 5.10
C ASP A 46 11.62 -1.29 6.04
N HIS A 47 12.77 -0.84 5.54
CA HIS A 47 14.08 -0.79 6.23
C HIS A 47 14.70 -2.13 6.71
N ASP A 48 15.94 -2.10 7.26
CA ASP A 48 16.74 -3.27 7.68
C ASP A 48 16.05 -4.09 8.80
N ALA A 49 15.11 -4.96 8.41
CA ALA A 49 14.14 -5.61 9.30
C ALA A 49 14.34 -7.13 9.47
N ASN A 50 15.49 -7.68 9.08
CA ASN A 50 15.71 -9.14 9.09
C ASN A 50 15.47 -9.79 10.47
N ALA A 51 15.90 -9.14 11.56
CA ALA A 51 15.67 -9.66 12.91
C ALA A 51 14.18 -9.62 13.31
N ILE A 52 13.51 -8.50 13.04
CA ILE A 52 12.09 -8.29 13.35
C ILE A 52 11.21 -9.32 12.64
N ILE A 53 11.51 -9.59 11.37
CA ILE A 53 10.78 -10.56 10.54
C ILE A 53 11.03 -11.99 11.03
N ASN A 54 12.25 -12.34 11.41
CA ASN A 54 12.55 -13.68 11.91
C ASN A 54 11.79 -14.00 13.21
N ASP A 55 11.71 -13.03 14.13
CA ASP A 55 10.94 -13.19 15.37
C ASP A 55 9.44 -13.33 15.09
N TYR A 56 8.90 -12.51 14.18
CA TYR A 56 7.51 -12.63 13.72
C TYR A 56 7.22 -14.02 13.12
N LEU A 57 8.03 -14.48 12.17
CA LEU A 57 7.84 -15.77 11.50
C LEU A 57 7.99 -16.96 12.46
N LYS A 58 8.89 -16.86 13.44
CA LYS A 58 9.05 -17.87 14.49
C LYS A 58 7.79 -17.96 15.36
N ASN A 59 7.29 -16.82 15.85
CA ASN A 59 6.07 -16.78 16.67
C ASN A 59 4.86 -17.27 15.87
N LEU A 60 4.72 -16.84 14.61
CA LEU A 60 3.65 -17.30 13.75
C LEU A 60 3.73 -18.82 13.49
N SER A 61 4.91 -19.35 13.20
CA SER A 61 5.12 -20.79 13.01
C SER A 61 4.71 -21.58 14.25
N GLN A 62 5.06 -21.09 15.44
CA GLN A 62 4.71 -21.73 16.71
C GLN A 62 3.19 -21.72 16.96
N THR A 63 2.54 -20.57 16.81
CA THR A 63 1.09 -20.44 17.02
C THR A 63 0.30 -21.29 16.04
N VAL A 64 0.70 -21.34 14.76
CA VAL A 64 0.04 -22.18 13.75
C VAL A 64 0.29 -23.67 14.04
N SER A 65 1.50 -24.05 14.49
CA SER A 65 1.81 -25.43 14.87
C SER A 65 0.90 -25.93 15.99
N GLN A 66 0.66 -25.09 17.00
CA GLN A 66 -0.24 -25.40 18.12
C GLN A 66 -1.67 -25.60 17.63
N LYS A 67 -2.19 -24.71 16.78
CA LYS A 67 -3.57 -24.82 16.25
C LYS A 67 -3.78 -26.04 15.35
N LEU A 68 -2.77 -26.44 14.59
CA LEU A 68 -2.84 -27.60 13.69
C LEU A 68 -2.42 -28.92 14.34
N ASN A 69 -1.94 -28.89 15.59
CA ASN A 69 -1.34 -30.02 16.29
C ASN A 69 -0.33 -30.79 15.42
N LYS A 70 0.55 -30.05 14.73
CA LYS A 70 1.65 -30.59 13.90
C LYS A 70 2.75 -29.54 13.72
N PRO A 71 4.00 -29.93 13.43
CA PRO A 71 5.07 -28.96 13.17
C PRO A 71 4.80 -28.14 11.90
N VAL A 72 4.95 -26.82 12.01
CA VAL A 72 4.84 -25.86 10.90
C VAL A 72 6.09 -24.98 10.87
N SER A 73 6.60 -24.73 9.68
CA SER A 73 7.73 -23.84 9.41
C SER A 73 7.32 -22.82 8.36
N ILE A 74 7.37 -21.54 8.71
CA ILE A 74 6.98 -20.44 7.83
C ILE A 74 8.23 -19.65 7.45
N THR A 75 8.42 -19.45 6.15
CA THR A 75 9.53 -18.68 5.57
C THR A 75 9.00 -17.51 4.77
N SER A 76 9.78 -16.45 4.61
CA SER A 76 9.40 -15.29 3.82
C SER A 76 10.16 -15.16 2.50
N ASN A 77 9.49 -14.61 1.49
CA ASN A 77 10.15 -13.86 0.43
C ASN A 77 9.82 -12.38 0.60
N PHE A 78 10.66 -11.54 0.02
CA PHE A 78 10.50 -10.09 0.07
C PHE A 78 10.17 -9.54 -1.30
N THR A 79 9.13 -8.72 -1.36
CA THR A 79 8.65 -8.10 -2.59
C THR A 79 8.02 -6.75 -2.26
N GLU A 80 8.36 -5.74 -3.07
CA GLU A 80 7.80 -4.38 -2.94
C GLU A 80 6.50 -4.23 -3.74
N ASP A 81 6.21 -5.15 -4.66
CA ASP A 81 5.09 -5.06 -5.59
C ASP A 81 3.97 -6.07 -5.24
N GLY A 82 2.79 -5.53 -4.93
CA GLY A 82 1.59 -6.31 -4.65
C GLY A 82 1.09 -7.13 -5.85
N ASN A 83 1.32 -6.66 -7.09
CA ASN A 83 0.94 -7.42 -8.30
C ASN A 83 1.84 -8.65 -8.47
N THR A 84 3.15 -8.48 -8.31
CA THR A 84 4.10 -9.62 -8.27
C THR A 84 3.70 -10.64 -7.20
N SER A 85 3.25 -10.17 -6.04
CA SER A 85 2.84 -11.03 -4.92
C SER A 85 1.60 -11.86 -5.24
N ILE A 86 0.56 -11.26 -5.83
CA ILE A 86 -0.67 -12.01 -6.18
C ILE A 86 -0.40 -13.05 -7.27
N ASP A 87 0.44 -12.74 -8.25
CA ASP A 87 0.81 -13.69 -9.31
C ASP A 87 1.63 -14.87 -8.76
N ARG A 88 2.47 -14.64 -7.76
CA ARG A 88 3.22 -15.69 -7.05
C ARG A 88 2.30 -16.58 -6.22
N VAL A 89 1.26 -16.01 -5.60
CA VAL A 89 0.22 -16.79 -4.93
C VAL A 89 -0.48 -17.68 -5.95
N LYS A 90 -0.95 -17.14 -7.08
CA LYS A 90 -1.61 -17.92 -8.13
C LYS A 90 -0.72 -19.02 -8.73
N SER A 91 0.57 -18.74 -8.86
CA SER A 91 1.55 -19.62 -9.49
C SER A 91 2.19 -20.63 -8.52
N ASN A 92 1.61 -20.86 -7.34
CA ASN A 92 2.12 -21.85 -6.37
C ASN A 92 3.53 -21.56 -5.82
N LEU A 93 4.03 -20.33 -5.96
CA LEU A 93 5.36 -19.92 -5.50
C LEU A 93 5.36 -19.43 -4.05
N THR A 94 4.24 -18.91 -3.57
CA THR A 94 4.01 -18.50 -2.18
C THR A 94 2.62 -18.96 -1.71
N ASP A 95 2.45 -19.14 -0.41
CA ASP A 95 1.23 -19.67 0.22
C ASP A 95 0.32 -18.57 0.75
N LEU A 96 0.88 -17.43 1.16
CA LEU A 96 0.19 -16.24 1.63
C LEU A 96 0.92 -14.99 1.12
N ALA A 97 0.16 -13.97 0.72
CA ALA A 97 0.68 -12.63 0.50
C ALA A 97 -0.31 -11.57 1.00
N PHE A 98 0.20 -10.43 1.45
CA PHE A 98 -0.60 -9.22 1.67
C PHE A 98 -0.47 -8.33 0.43
N VAL A 99 -1.59 -8.11 -0.25
CA VAL A 99 -1.62 -7.38 -1.53
C VAL A 99 -2.56 -6.18 -1.45
N SER A 100 -2.27 -5.16 -2.25
CA SER A 100 -3.18 -4.03 -2.43
C SER A 100 -4.58 -4.52 -2.79
N SER A 101 -5.61 -3.91 -2.23
CA SER A 101 -7.01 -4.25 -2.55
C SER A 101 -7.33 -4.08 -4.05
N SER A 102 -6.61 -3.20 -4.76
CA SER A 102 -6.73 -3.04 -6.22
C SER A 102 -6.19 -4.20 -7.04
N ALA A 103 -5.40 -5.11 -6.45
CA ALA A 103 -4.98 -6.34 -7.11
C ALA A 103 -6.07 -7.43 -7.05
N ILE A 104 -7.08 -7.26 -6.18
CA ILE A 104 -8.16 -8.21 -5.98
C ILE A 104 -9.20 -8.04 -7.09
N LYS A 105 -9.48 -9.14 -7.78
CA LYS A 105 -10.49 -9.21 -8.85
C LYS A 105 -11.71 -9.98 -8.36
N THR A 106 -12.88 -9.41 -8.54
CA THR A 106 -14.16 -10.07 -8.26
C THR A 106 -14.25 -11.37 -9.06
N ASN A 107 -14.61 -12.48 -8.39
CA ASN A 107 -14.74 -13.84 -8.95
C ASN A 107 -13.43 -14.53 -9.37
N ASP A 108 -12.27 -14.02 -9.01
CA ASP A 108 -11.01 -14.73 -9.23
C ASP A 108 -10.87 -15.90 -8.24
N THR A 109 -10.88 -17.12 -8.78
CA THR A 109 -10.83 -18.36 -7.98
C THR A 109 -9.41 -18.90 -7.80
N ASP A 110 -8.38 -18.22 -8.33
CA ASP A 110 -7.01 -18.71 -8.26
C ASP A 110 -6.32 -18.48 -6.92
N TYR A 111 -6.95 -17.71 -6.02
CA TYR A 111 -6.54 -17.50 -4.65
C TYR A 111 -7.77 -17.40 -3.73
N ILE A 112 -7.52 -17.45 -2.42
CA ILE A 112 -8.54 -17.33 -1.39
C ILE A 112 -8.29 -16.06 -0.58
N THR A 113 -9.19 -15.08 -0.67
CA THR A 113 -9.18 -13.87 0.15
C THR A 113 -9.68 -14.18 1.56
N LYS A 114 -8.88 -13.88 2.60
CA LYS A 114 -9.25 -14.28 3.97
C LYS A 114 -8.88 -13.31 5.09
N ILE A 115 -7.85 -12.49 4.93
CA ILE A 115 -7.43 -11.56 5.99
C ILE A 115 -7.58 -10.13 5.50
N GLN A 116 -8.23 -9.29 6.28
CA GLN A 116 -8.20 -7.84 6.08
C GLN A 116 -7.18 -7.26 7.07
N THR A 117 -6.17 -6.56 6.56
CA THR A 117 -5.30 -5.74 7.41
C THR A 117 -6.05 -4.51 7.90
N LEU A 118 -5.71 -4.04 9.10
CA LEU A 118 -6.28 -2.86 9.72
C LEU A 118 -5.15 -1.88 10.04
N THR A 119 -5.46 -0.60 9.97
CA THR A 119 -4.56 0.49 10.34
C THR A 119 -5.26 1.41 11.32
N ARG A 120 -4.49 2.14 12.13
CA ARG A 120 -5.06 3.12 13.06
C ARG A 120 -5.72 4.27 12.29
N SER A 121 -6.92 4.66 12.71
CA SER A 121 -7.65 5.74 12.07
C SER A 121 -6.93 7.09 12.21
N PHE A 122 -7.20 7.99 11.26
CA PHE A 122 -6.90 9.41 11.45
C PHE A 122 -8.07 10.10 12.16
N LYS A 123 -7.81 11.14 12.96
CA LYS A 123 -8.79 11.84 13.82
C LYS A 123 -10.11 12.23 13.14
N PHE A 124 -10.10 12.45 11.82
CA PHE A 124 -11.27 12.90 11.05
C PHE A 124 -11.69 11.94 9.93
N ASP A 125 -11.17 10.71 9.93
CA ASP A 125 -11.50 9.71 8.92
C ASP A 125 -11.48 8.29 9.49
N ASN A 126 -12.41 8.01 10.41
CA ASN A 126 -12.58 6.70 11.04
C ASN A 126 -13.76 5.87 10.50
N THR A 127 -14.59 6.48 9.65
CA THR A 127 -15.74 5.81 9.03
C THR A 127 -15.65 5.98 7.51
N PRO A 128 -15.78 4.89 6.73
CA PRO A 128 -15.70 4.98 5.29
C PRO A 128 -16.95 5.69 4.75
N ASP A 129 -16.71 6.74 3.98
CA ASP A 129 -17.71 7.47 3.19
C ASP A 129 -17.15 7.75 1.80
N PHE A 130 -18.05 7.92 0.84
CA PHE A 130 -17.74 8.05 -0.57
C PHE A 130 -18.07 9.47 -1.04
N TYR A 131 -17.59 9.86 -2.22
CA TYR A 131 -17.79 11.18 -2.81
C TYR A 131 -19.26 11.62 -2.79
N GLU A 132 -20.18 10.68 -3.03
CA GLU A 132 -21.63 10.94 -3.08
C GLU A 132 -22.20 11.37 -1.72
N ALA A 133 -21.49 11.15 -0.61
CA ALA A 133 -21.89 11.62 0.71
C ALA A 133 -21.62 13.13 0.93
N GLY A 134 -20.80 13.77 0.08
CA GLY A 134 -20.53 15.21 0.15
C GLY A 134 -19.65 15.67 1.32
N THR A 135 -18.98 14.76 2.01
CA THR A 135 -18.22 15.01 3.25
C THR A 135 -16.70 15.12 3.06
N LEU A 136 -16.17 14.69 1.91
CA LEU A 136 -14.71 14.55 1.69
C LEU A 136 -13.96 15.89 1.78
N ASP A 137 -14.50 16.95 1.18
CA ASP A 137 -13.92 18.30 1.26
C ASP A 137 -13.95 18.85 2.70
N GLN A 138 -14.99 18.52 3.47
CA GLN A 138 -15.08 18.93 4.87
C GLN A 138 -14.04 18.22 5.75
N LYS A 139 -13.82 16.91 5.51
CA LYS A 139 -12.74 16.16 6.18
C LYS A 139 -11.38 16.74 5.81
N ALA A 140 -11.13 16.99 4.52
CA ALA A 140 -9.91 17.62 4.03
C ALA A 140 -9.63 18.97 4.71
N ARG A 141 -10.63 19.84 4.86
CA ARG A 141 -10.50 21.12 5.59
C ARG A 141 -10.05 20.93 7.04
N LYS A 142 -10.71 20.06 7.81
CA LYS A 142 -10.34 19.79 9.22
C LYS A 142 -8.92 19.25 9.35
N ILE A 143 -8.52 18.37 8.44
CA ILE A 143 -7.15 17.85 8.41
C ILE A 143 -6.17 18.97 8.04
N SER A 144 -6.52 19.82 7.07
CA SER A 144 -5.69 20.93 6.63
C SER A 144 -5.50 21.97 7.73
N GLU A 145 -6.49 22.18 8.60
CA GLU A 145 -6.39 23.00 9.81
C GLU A 145 -5.36 22.43 10.80
N LEU A 146 -5.42 21.13 11.12
CA LEU A 146 -4.40 20.48 11.98
C LEU A 146 -3.00 20.53 11.36
N PHE A 147 -2.91 20.29 10.05
CA PHE A 147 -1.64 20.35 9.32
C PHE A 147 -1.02 21.75 9.40
N ASN A 148 -1.84 22.80 9.26
CA ASN A 148 -1.37 24.19 9.24
C ASN A 148 -1.33 24.88 10.61
N GLU A 149 -1.74 24.22 11.70
CA GLU A 149 -1.68 24.79 13.06
C GLU A 149 -0.26 25.24 13.43
N ILE A 150 0.73 24.46 13.02
CA ILE A 150 2.15 24.79 13.07
C ILE A 150 2.70 24.49 11.68
N PRO A 151 3.44 25.41 11.03
CA PRO A 151 4.09 25.11 9.76
C PRO A 151 4.89 23.83 9.84
N TYR A 152 4.77 22.94 8.85
CA TYR A 152 5.40 21.62 8.88
C TYR A 152 6.90 21.68 9.21
N ARG A 153 7.63 22.67 8.67
CA ARG A 153 9.05 22.91 8.97
C ARG A 153 9.38 23.11 10.46
N ASN A 154 8.39 23.48 11.27
CA ASN A 154 8.51 23.73 12.71
C ASN A 154 7.98 22.55 13.56
N TRP A 155 7.63 21.43 12.94
CA TRP A 155 7.27 20.22 13.68
C TRP A 155 8.51 19.61 14.31
N THR A 156 8.38 19.24 15.59
CA THR A 156 9.38 18.51 16.36
C THR A 156 8.83 17.15 16.76
N ASP A 157 9.71 16.28 17.23
CA ASP A 157 9.31 14.94 17.68
C ASP A 157 8.39 15.05 18.91
N GLU A 158 8.59 16.06 19.76
CA GLU A 158 7.80 16.31 20.95
C GLU A 158 6.42 16.94 20.63
N ASN A 159 6.38 18.01 19.83
CA ASN A 159 5.14 18.76 19.60
C ASN A 159 4.16 18.07 18.63
N ARG A 160 4.62 17.06 17.89
CA ARG A 160 3.80 16.21 17.02
C ARG A 160 3.83 14.74 17.41
N MET A 161 4.50 14.40 18.50
CA MET A 161 4.54 13.05 19.07
C MET A 161 5.08 12.02 18.07
N TRP A 162 6.29 12.21 17.55
CA TRP A 162 6.96 11.24 16.70
C TRP A 162 7.34 9.99 17.51
N ASP A 163 6.86 8.81 17.09
CA ASP A 163 7.12 7.53 17.77
C ASP A 163 8.28 6.73 17.16
N GLY A 164 9.01 7.30 16.19
CA GLY A 164 10.00 6.60 15.37
C GLY A 164 9.49 6.27 13.96
N ASN A 165 8.18 6.21 13.75
CA ASN A 165 7.54 5.85 12.47
C ASN A 165 6.50 6.89 12.00
N LYS A 166 5.80 7.54 12.94
CA LYS A 166 4.72 8.49 12.64
C LYS A 166 4.49 9.51 13.76
N TYR A 167 3.92 10.65 13.39
CA TYR A 167 3.41 11.68 14.28
C TYR A 167 2.05 11.27 14.85
N GLN A 168 2.00 10.82 16.11
CA GLN A 168 0.76 10.36 16.75
C GLN A 168 -0.33 11.43 16.78
N PHE A 169 0.05 12.71 16.70
CA PHE A 169 -0.87 13.84 16.75
C PHE A 169 -2.01 13.77 15.72
N PHE A 170 -1.83 13.11 14.57
CA PHE A 170 -2.85 13.02 13.52
C PHE A 170 -3.79 11.82 13.67
N TYR A 171 -3.44 10.85 14.52
CA TYR A 171 -4.17 9.59 14.64
C TYR A 171 -5.25 9.65 15.72
N GLY A 172 -6.32 8.86 15.53
CA GLY A 172 -7.37 8.62 16.52
C GLY A 172 -6.86 7.78 17.71
N PRO A 173 -7.73 7.24 18.57
CA PRO A 173 -7.34 6.28 19.61
C PRO A 173 -6.56 5.06 19.05
N GLU A 174 -5.73 4.40 19.85
CA GLU A 174 -4.94 3.23 19.40
C GLU A 174 -5.79 2.03 18.99
N ASP A 175 -6.95 1.86 19.63
CA ASP A 175 -7.92 0.81 19.39
C ASP A 175 -8.91 1.15 18.27
N ASP A 176 -8.89 2.37 17.74
CA ASP A 176 -9.71 2.79 16.59
C ASP A 176 -9.05 2.33 15.28
N LEU A 177 -9.25 1.05 14.98
CA LEU A 177 -8.68 0.39 13.81
C LEU A 177 -9.69 0.34 12.64
N ILE A 178 -9.26 0.83 11.49
CA ILE A 178 -10.04 0.86 10.24
C ILE A 178 -9.42 -0.03 9.17
N SER A 179 -10.23 -0.46 8.20
CA SER A 179 -9.78 -1.30 7.09
C SER A 179 -9.60 -0.55 5.78
N PHE A 180 -9.50 0.78 5.80
CA PHE A 180 -9.45 1.59 4.59
C PHE A 180 -8.44 2.73 4.71
N TYR A 181 -8.02 3.25 3.56
CA TYR A 181 -7.21 4.46 3.39
C TYR A 181 -7.72 5.25 2.18
N ARG A 182 -7.10 6.41 1.90
CA ARG A 182 -7.47 7.30 0.80
C ARG A 182 -6.23 7.91 0.16
N GLY A 183 -6.40 8.46 -1.03
CA GLY A 183 -5.55 9.54 -1.53
C GLY A 183 -6.06 10.90 -1.06
N MET A 184 -5.25 11.93 -1.30
CA MET A 184 -5.62 13.33 -1.10
C MET A 184 -5.17 14.19 -2.29
N ILE A 185 -5.86 15.30 -2.49
CA ILE A 185 -5.47 16.37 -3.42
C ILE A 185 -4.94 17.53 -2.57
N LEU A 186 -3.63 17.76 -2.63
CA LEU A 186 -2.99 18.94 -2.08
C LEU A 186 -3.07 20.09 -3.07
N ILE A 187 -3.20 21.32 -2.55
CA ILE A 187 -3.08 22.55 -3.31
C ILE A 187 -2.04 23.46 -2.67
N GLY A 188 -1.25 24.15 -3.49
CA GLY A 188 -0.18 25.05 -3.05
C GLY A 188 -0.20 26.34 -3.83
N GLY A 189 -0.21 27.49 -3.15
CA GLY A 189 -0.16 28.79 -3.80
C GLY A 189 -0.26 29.94 -2.81
N ASP A 190 -0.19 31.16 -3.32
CA ASP A 190 -0.61 32.34 -2.56
C ASP A 190 -2.14 32.35 -2.37
N GLN A 191 -2.65 33.31 -1.61
CA GLN A 191 -4.07 33.39 -1.28
C GLN A 191 -4.99 33.48 -2.52
N ASP A 192 -4.58 34.23 -3.55
CA ASP A 192 -5.35 34.41 -4.78
C ASP A 192 -5.36 33.12 -5.62
N THR A 193 -4.21 32.47 -5.76
CA THR A 193 -4.07 31.18 -6.46
C THR A 193 -4.92 30.11 -5.78
N LEU A 194 -4.84 29.99 -4.45
CA LEU A 194 -5.64 29.03 -3.70
C LEU A 194 -7.14 29.30 -3.83
N ALA A 195 -7.56 30.57 -3.81
CA ALA A 195 -8.97 30.94 -3.98
C ALA A 195 -9.48 30.52 -5.37
N LYS A 196 -8.73 30.78 -6.43
CA LYS A 196 -9.12 30.43 -7.81
C LYS A 196 -9.13 28.92 -8.06
N ILE A 197 -8.19 28.17 -7.48
CA ILE A 197 -8.22 26.70 -7.55
C ILE A 197 -9.49 26.15 -6.88
N LYS A 198 -9.81 26.64 -5.68
CA LYS A 198 -11.03 26.24 -4.94
C LYS A 198 -12.30 26.66 -5.67
N GLU A 199 -12.31 27.82 -6.31
CA GLU A 199 -13.43 28.27 -7.13
C GLU A 199 -13.62 27.36 -8.35
N ALA A 200 -12.55 27.06 -9.09
CA ALA A 200 -12.60 26.15 -10.23
C ALA A 200 -13.08 24.74 -9.84
N TRP A 201 -12.68 24.26 -8.66
CA TRP A 201 -13.22 23.05 -8.04
C TRP A 201 -14.72 23.19 -7.77
N ALA A 202 -15.15 24.17 -6.97
CA ALA A 202 -16.55 24.36 -6.60
C ALA A 202 -17.49 24.53 -7.81
N GLN A 203 -17.02 25.21 -8.86
CA GLN A 203 -17.75 25.44 -10.10
C GLN A 203 -17.64 24.28 -11.11
N LYS A 204 -16.89 23.22 -10.78
CA LYS A 204 -16.64 22.07 -11.67
C LYS A 204 -16.05 22.49 -13.02
N ASN A 205 -15.19 23.51 -13.03
CA ASN A 205 -14.51 23.98 -14.23
C ASN A 205 -13.17 23.26 -14.41
N TRP A 206 -13.19 22.13 -15.10
CA TRP A 206 -12.00 21.30 -15.33
C TRP A 206 -10.88 22.07 -16.03
N ALA A 207 -11.19 22.83 -17.08
CA ALA A 207 -10.19 23.53 -17.87
C ALA A 207 -9.40 24.54 -17.03
N THR A 208 -10.08 25.31 -16.18
CA THR A 208 -9.42 26.22 -15.24
C THR A 208 -8.67 25.44 -14.16
N PHE A 209 -9.28 24.41 -13.56
CA PHE A 209 -8.65 23.61 -12.52
C PHE A 209 -7.34 22.96 -13.00
N SER A 210 -7.35 22.28 -14.15
CA SER A 210 -6.16 21.61 -14.70
C SER A 210 -5.08 22.58 -15.14
N SER A 211 -5.42 23.83 -15.49
CA SER A 211 -4.45 24.84 -15.91
C SER A 211 -3.45 25.24 -14.82
N TYR A 212 -3.77 25.01 -13.55
CA TYR A 212 -2.88 25.22 -12.41
C TYR A 212 -1.78 24.16 -12.27
N GLY A 213 -1.74 23.18 -13.17
CA GLY A 213 -0.74 22.13 -13.20
C GLY A 213 -0.97 21.07 -12.14
N ILE A 214 -1.01 19.82 -12.58
CA ILE A 214 -1.27 18.65 -11.73
C ILE A 214 -0.04 17.77 -11.71
N GLY A 215 0.39 17.37 -10.50
CA GLY A 215 1.46 16.40 -10.32
C GLY A 215 1.15 15.33 -9.30
N GLY A 216 2.00 14.31 -9.22
CA GLY A 216 1.87 13.24 -8.26
C GLY A 216 2.89 12.11 -8.47
N GLY A 217 2.49 10.88 -8.13
CA GLY A 217 3.29 9.66 -8.31
C GLY A 217 3.20 9.06 -9.70
N ARG A 218 3.71 7.83 -9.85
CA ARG A 218 3.52 7.04 -11.08
C ARG A 218 2.03 6.83 -11.34
N THR A 219 1.63 6.69 -12.60
CA THR A 219 0.23 6.47 -12.99
C THR A 219 -0.35 5.14 -12.50
N SER A 220 0.51 4.19 -12.11
CA SER A 220 0.11 2.94 -11.46
C SER A 220 -0.10 3.07 -9.94
N SER A 221 0.11 4.24 -9.35
CA SER A 221 -0.03 4.47 -7.91
C SER A 221 -1.48 4.75 -7.54
N ASN A 222 -1.98 4.03 -6.55
CA ASN A 222 -3.33 4.14 -6.03
C ASN A 222 -3.64 5.55 -5.48
N GLY A 223 -3.08 5.92 -4.33
CA GLY A 223 -3.34 7.22 -3.70
C GLY A 223 -2.74 8.41 -4.45
N ARG A 224 -1.72 8.18 -5.29
CA ARG A 224 -0.98 9.26 -5.96
C ARG A 224 -1.34 9.46 -7.44
N TYR A 225 -2.29 8.69 -7.97
CA TYR A 225 -2.83 8.90 -9.32
C TYR A 225 -4.23 8.34 -9.51
N ILE A 226 -4.44 7.03 -9.28
CA ILE A 226 -5.67 6.33 -9.65
C ILE A 226 -6.87 6.87 -8.88
N TYR A 227 -6.79 6.95 -7.54
CA TYR A 227 -7.93 7.42 -6.73
C TYR A 227 -8.23 8.90 -6.93
N PRO A 228 -7.23 9.81 -7.01
CA PRO A 228 -7.47 11.20 -7.39
C PRO A 228 -8.10 11.32 -8.79
N LEU A 229 -7.63 10.58 -9.79
CA LEU A 229 -8.22 10.61 -11.13
C LEU A 229 -9.68 10.17 -11.11
N ASN A 230 -10.01 9.11 -10.36
CA ASN A 230 -11.39 8.64 -10.21
C ASN A 230 -12.27 9.70 -9.52
N LEU A 231 -11.76 10.38 -8.50
CA LEU A 231 -12.45 11.51 -7.87
C LEU A 231 -12.67 12.63 -8.89
N LEU A 232 -11.67 13.00 -9.69
CA LEU A 232 -11.80 14.04 -10.71
C LEU A 232 -12.88 13.69 -11.74
N LYS A 233 -12.90 12.44 -12.24
CA LYS A 233 -13.92 11.95 -13.16
C LYS A 233 -15.34 12.11 -12.59
N LYS A 234 -15.52 11.73 -11.32
CA LYS A 234 -16.79 11.90 -10.61
C LYS A 234 -17.14 13.37 -10.40
N HIS A 235 -16.17 14.18 -9.98
CA HIS A 235 -16.39 15.56 -9.58
C HIS A 235 -16.74 16.46 -10.77
N PHE A 236 -15.95 16.36 -11.84
CA PHE A 236 -16.12 17.13 -13.08
C PHE A 236 -17.10 16.49 -14.07
N ASN A 237 -17.77 15.39 -13.68
CA ASN A 237 -18.76 14.68 -14.48
C ASN A 237 -18.25 14.23 -15.86
N ASP A 238 -16.99 13.78 -15.95
CA ASP A 238 -16.39 13.28 -17.18
C ASP A 238 -15.68 11.92 -16.92
N PRO A 239 -16.29 10.79 -17.31
CA PRO A 239 -15.69 9.47 -17.11
C PRO A 239 -14.43 9.24 -17.97
N ASN A 240 -14.25 10.02 -19.04
CA ASN A 240 -13.13 9.94 -19.96
C ASN A 240 -12.03 10.97 -19.64
N LEU A 241 -12.17 11.71 -18.52
CA LEU A 241 -11.19 12.69 -18.09
C LEU A 241 -9.80 12.05 -17.99
N THR A 242 -8.83 12.72 -18.59
CA THR A 242 -7.40 12.40 -18.53
C THR A 242 -6.61 13.66 -18.20
N ILE A 243 -5.37 13.49 -17.74
CA ILE A 243 -4.48 14.59 -17.38
C ILE A 243 -3.35 14.62 -18.42
N SER A 244 -3.38 15.58 -19.34
CA SER A 244 -2.42 15.68 -20.45
C SER A 244 -1.00 16.01 -19.98
N ASP A 245 -0.88 16.97 -19.06
CA ASP A 245 0.40 17.56 -18.63
C ASP A 245 0.74 17.17 -17.19
N TYR A 246 0.56 15.89 -16.87
CA TYR A 246 0.80 15.35 -15.54
C TYR A 246 2.29 15.29 -15.21
N GLN A 247 2.70 15.88 -14.09
CA GLN A 247 4.11 15.96 -13.69
C GLN A 247 4.44 15.03 -12.52
N SER A 248 5.64 14.44 -12.53
CA SER A 248 6.13 13.64 -11.40
C SER A 248 6.59 14.57 -10.27
N VAL A 249 5.69 14.90 -9.34
CA VAL A 249 5.94 15.73 -8.15
C VAL A 249 5.39 14.99 -6.93
N ARG A 250 6.22 14.68 -5.94
CA ARG A 250 5.72 14.03 -4.71
C ARG A 250 4.95 15.05 -3.87
N GLY A 251 3.96 14.63 -3.07
CA GLY A 251 3.22 15.56 -2.20
C GLY A 251 4.14 16.37 -1.28
N ARG A 252 5.18 15.71 -0.75
CA ARG A 252 6.24 16.34 0.05
C ARG A 252 7.08 17.42 -0.66
N GLU A 253 6.97 17.54 -1.99
CA GLU A 253 7.68 18.49 -2.85
C GLU A 253 6.75 19.61 -3.36
N ILE A 254 5.48 19.66 -2.92
CA ILE A 254 4.54 20.70 -3.34
C ILE A 254 5.07 22.10 -3.05
N GLY A 255 4.88 23.02 -4.02
CA GLY A 255 5.37 24.40 -3.93
C GLY A 255 6.85 24.59 -4.29
N THR A 256 7.57 23.53 -4.67
CA THR A 256 8.93 23.65 -5.21
C THR A 256 8.95 23.94 -6.72
N ASN A 257 7.97 23.41 -7.45
CA ASN A 257 7.77 23.68 -8.87
C ASN A 257 6.66 24.73 -9.04
N PRO A 258 6.97 25.96 -9.50
CA PRO A 258 5.99 27.04 -9.61
C PRO A 258 4.93 26.81 -10.70
N LYS A 259 5.04 25.74 -11.51
CA LYS A 259 4.04 25.37 -12.53
C LYS A 259 3.05 24.31 -12.04
N VAL A 260 3.22 23.79 -10.82
CA VAL A 260 2.39 22.70 -10.29
C VAL A 260 1.85 23.12 -8.94
N HIS A 261 0.57 23.49 -8.94
CA HIS A 261 -0.14 23.92 -7.74
C HIS A 261 -1.07 22.85 -7.18
N ILE A 262 -1.33 21.77 -7.92
CA ILE A 262 -2.18 20.66 -7.49
C ILE A 262 -1.31 19.40 -7.45
N VAL A 263 -1.25 18.71 -6.30
CA VAL A 263 -0.43 17.50 -6.14
C VAL A 263 -1.23 16.38 -5.49
N PHE A 264 -1.15 15.19 -6.08
CA PHE A 264 -1.74 13.97 -5.54
C PHE A 264 -0.77 13.25 -4.61
N ASP A 265 -1.28 12.80 -3.47
CA ASP A 265 -0.52 11.97 -2.54
C ASP A 265 -1.40 11.01 -1.75
N ASP A 266 -0.79 10.05 -1.06
CA ASP A 266 -1.52 9.25 -0.06
C ASP A 266 -2.03 10.16 1.07
N MET A 267 -3.25 9.92 1.55
CA MET A 267 -3.88 10.77 2.56
C MET A 267 -3.00 10.88 3.80
N ASN A 268 -2.71 12.13 4.19
CA ASN A 268 -1.90 12.45 5.37
C ASN A 268 -0.46 11.92 5.31
N SER A 269 0.15 11.84 4.13
CA SER A 269 1.54 11.40 3.98
C SER A 269 2.56 12.17 4.84
N PHE A 270 2.24 13.40 5.23
CA PHE A 270 3.00 14.18 6.21
C PHE A 270 3.03 13.56 7.62
N ALA A 271 2.08 12.69 7.98
CA ALA A 271 2.00 12.08 9.30
C ALA A 271 3.08 11.01 9.53
N TRP A 272 3.55 10.34 8.48
CA TRP A 272 4.63 9.34 8.55
C TRP A 272 5.92 9.79 7.83
N THR A 273 5.96 11.03 7.36
CA THR A 273 7.19 11.64 6.86
C THR A 273 7.83 12.43 7.99
N GLN A 274 9.02 12.05 8.46
CA GLN A 274 9.69 12.83 9.51
C GLN A 274 10.21 14.16 8.94
N ASN A 275 9.97 15.25 9.66
CA ASN A 275 10.51 16.59 9.40
C ASN A 275 12.02 16.73 9.76
N LYS A 276 12.78 15.62 9.79
CA LYS A 276 14.23 15.60 10.03
C LYS A 276 14.88 14.48 9.20
N ASN A 277 16.09 14.71 8.73
CA ASN A 277 16.99 13.65 8.28
C ASN A 277 18.35 13.83 8.98
N LYS A 278 18.73 12.89 9.86
CA LYS A 278 20.05 12.83 10.50
C LYS A 278 20.56 14.19 11.04
N ASN A 279 19.72 14.87 11.81
CA ASN A 279 19.95 16.19 12.43
C ASN A 279 19.87 17.43 11.52
N VAL A 280 19.39 17.30 10.29
CA VAL A 280 19.08 18.42 9.39
C VAL A 280 17.56 18.50 9.19
N PRO A 281 16.95 19.70 9.19
CA PRO A 281 15.53 19.86 8.84
C PRO A 281 15.24 19.27 7.45
N ASN A 282 14.22 18.43 7.37
CA ASN A 282 13.72 17.90 6.11
C ASN A 282 12.64 18.86 5.60
N TYR A 283 13.00 19.88 4.80
CA TYR A 283 12.10 20.92 4.27
C TYR A 283 11.06 20.38 3.26
N THR A 284 10.37 19.31 3.65
CA THR A 284 9.25 18.71 2.94
C THR A 284 7.97 19.47 3.26
N PHE A 285 7.03 19.49 2.31
CA PHE A 285 5.80 20.29 2.40
C PHE A 285 6.05 21.77 2.74
N ASN A 286 7.23 22.28 2.38
CA ASN A 286 7.66 23.65 2.65
C ASN A 286 7.97 24.35 1.32
N PRO A 287 7.02 25.11 0.78
CA PRO A 287 7.23 25.88 -0.44
C PRO A 287 8.45 26.81 -0.38
N ASN A 288 9.04 27.12 -1.53
CA ASN A 288 10.19 28.02 -1.62
C ASN A 288 9.83 29.50 -1.35
N ASP A 289 8.57 29.86 -1.58
CA ASP A 289 8.03 31.20 -1.34
C ASP A 289 7.28 31.24 -0.01
N ASN A 290 7.64 32.20 0.85
CA ASN A 290 7.01 32.41 2.16
C ASN A 290 5.53 32.80 2.08
N ASN A 291 5.07 33.30 0.93
CA ASN A 291 3.65 33.62 0.70
C ASN A 291 2.84 32.40 0.24
N THR A 292 3.51 31.30 -0.11
CA THR A 292 2.84 30.07 -0.56
C THR A 292 2.40 29.24 0.65
N LYS A 293 1.12 28.90 0.69
CA LYS A 293 0.53 28.00 1.67
C LYS A 293 0.15 26.68 1.01
N VAL A 294 0.28 25.59 1.76
CA VAL A 294 -0.16 24.25 1.35
C VAL A 294 -1.44 23.89 2.10
N GLU A 295 -2.46 23.43 1.37
CA GLU A 295 -3.73 22.99 1.93
C GLU A 295 -4.18 21.68 1.31
N ILE A 296 -5.08 20.97 1.99
CA ILE A 296 -5.70 19.76 1.47
C ILE A 296 -7.06 20.18 0.91
N LEU A 297 -7.23 20.06 -0.41
CA LEU A 297 -8.46 20.44 -1.09
C LEU A 297 -9.58 19.42 -0.86
N SER A 298 -9.28 18.15 -1.10
CA SER A 298 -10.25 17.06 -1.02
C SER A 298 -9.54 15.72 -0.75
N LEU A 299 -10.31 14.77 -0.23
CA LEU A 299 -9.92 13.36 -0.09
C LEU A 299 -10.56 12.54 -1.20
N THR A 300 -10.00 11.39 -1.52
CA THR A 300 -10.61 10.46 -2.49
C THR A 300 -11.64 9.55 -1.84
N ASP A 301 -12.35 8.79 -2.68
CA ASP A 301 -13.05 7.60 -2.21
C ASP A 301 -12.10 6.66 -1.45
N PRO A 302 -12.62 5.90 -0.48
CA PRO A 302 -11.81 5.02 0.33
C PRO A 302 -11.49 3.75 -0.45
N ALA A 303 -10.29 3.23 -0.22
CA ALA A 303 -9.89 1.91 -0.65
C ALA A 303 -9.57 1.03 0.54
N LEU A 304 -9.89 -0.25 0.44
CA LEU A 304 -9.50 -1.19 1.49
C LEU A 304 -7.98 -1.19 1.63
N TYR A 305 -7.51 -1.26 2.86
CA TYR A 305 -6.11 -1.57 3.16
C TYR A 305 -5.77 -2.97 2.63
N ASP A 306 -4.50 -3.32 2.65
CA ASP A 306 -4.02 -4.58 2.08
C ASP A 306 -4.78 -5.81 2.57
N ILE A 307 -4.91 -6.79 1.68
CA ILE A 307 -5.71 -7.98 1.87
C ILE A 307 -4.77 -9.19 1.82
N GLY A 308 -4.84 -10.03 2.86
CA GLY A 308 -4.17 -11.31 2.89
C GLY A 308 -4.91 -12.33 2.03
N VAL A 309 -4.22 -12.80 1.00
CA VAL A 309 -4.68 -13.81 0.04
C VAL A 309 -3.84 -15.07 0.14
N PHE A 310 -4.51 -16.21 0.10
CA PHE A 310 -3.91 -17.53 0.22
C PHE A 310 -3.90 -18.25 -1.11
N ASN A 311 -2.92 -19.11 -1.30
CA ASN A 311 -2.92 -20.05 -2.41
C ASN A 311 -4.08 -21.05 -2.26
N LYS A 312 -4.84 -21.28 -3.35
CA LYS A 312 -6.01 -22.19 -3.36
C LYS A 312 -5.70 -23.65 -3.06
N ARG A 313 -4.43 -24.07 -3.09
CA ARG A 313 -3.99 -25.44 -2.74
C ARG A 313 -4.07 -25.74 -1.25
N LEU A 314 -4.06 -24.70 -0.41
CA LEU A 314 -4.10 -24.87 1.04
C LEU A 314 -5.50 -25.32 1.47
N THR A 315 -5.55 -26.19 2.47
CA THR A 315 -6.82 -26.59 3.07
C THR A 315 -7.40 -25.46 3.91
N ASN A 316 -8.73 -25.46 4.09
CA ASN A 316 -9.40 -24.48 4.94
C ASN A 316 -8.86 -24.47 6.37
N ASP A 317 -8.48 -25.63 6.92
CA ASP A 317 -7.90 -25.73 8.27
C ASP A 317 -6.57 -24.98 8.37
N VAL A 318 -5.69 -25.11 7.36
CA VAL A 318 -4.42 -24.37 7.32
C VAL A 318 -4.68 -22.88 7.18
N ILE A 319 -5.57 -22.48 6.26
CA ILE A 319 -5.92 -21.08 6.02
C ILE A 319 -6.48 -20.43 7.30
N ASN A 320 -7.42 -21.11 7.98
CA ASN A 320 -8.02 -20.62 9.21
C ASN A 320 -6.98 -20.55 10.34
N ALA A 321 -6.15 -21.58 10.53
CA ALA A 321 -5.11 -21.59 11.55
C ALA A 321 -4.10 -20.45 11.34
N VAL A 322 -3.64 -20.20 10.12
CA VAL A 322 -2.75 -19.07 9.80
C VAL A 322 -3.47 -17.73 10.05
N SER A 323 -4.69 -17.58 9.54
CA SER A 323 -5.45 -16.33 9.68
C SER A 323 -5.72 -15.97 11.14
N GLU A 324 -6.16 -16.94 11.94
CA GLU A 324 -6.41 -16.74 13.37
C GLU A 324 -5.13 -16.48 14.14
N SER A 325 -4.01 -17.12 13.79
CA SER A 325 -2.72 -16.88 14.43
C SER A 325 -2.20 -15.47 14.19
N ILE A 326 -2.35 -14.93 12.98
CA ILE A 326 -1.97 -13.54 12.66
C ILE A 326 -2.82 -12.55 13.48
N VAL A 327 -4.13 -12.79 13.56
CA VAL A 327 -5.05 -11.97 14.37
C VAL A 327 -4.70 -12.05 15.86
N GLU A 328 -4.36 -13.24 16.37
CA GLU A 328 -3.98 -13.46 17.76
C GLU A 328 -2.68 -12.77 18.13
N LEU A 329 -1.64 -12.87 17.30
CA LEU A 329 -0.37 -12.18 17.52
C LEU A 329 -0.55 -10.67 17.60
N ALA A 330 -1.34 -10.08 16.70
CA ALA A 330 -1.61 -8.64 16.73
C ALA A 330 -2.36 -8.22 18.00
N LYS A 331 -3.40 -8.96 18.40
CA LYS A 331 -4.17 -8.68 19.63
C LYS A 331 -3.32 -8.76 20.90
N ASN A 332 -2.31 -9.62 20.90
CA ASN A 332 -1.42 -9.84 22.04
C ASN A 332 -0.16 -8.98 22.01
N ASN A 333 -0.06 -8.00 21.09
CA ASN A 333 1.16 -7.20 20.86
C ASN A 333 2.42 -8.04 20.57
N GLN A 334 2.23 -9.18 19.90
CA GLN A 334 3.29 -10.10 19.47
C GLN A 334 3.54 -10.04 17.96
N ASP A 335 2.78 -9.23 17.22
CA ASP A 335 3.08 -8.89 15.83
C ASP A 335 4.16 -7.81 15.78
N THR A 336 5.41 -8.24 15.60
CA THR A 336 6.55 -7.35 15.44
C THR A 336 6.69 -6.81 14.01
N TYR A 337 5.99 -7.39 13.03
CA TYR A 337 6.09 -7.05 11.61
C TYR A 337 5.06 -6.00 11.20
N GLY A 338 3.77 -6.27 11.40
CA GLY A 338 2.69 -5.45 10.87
C GLY A 338 2.85 -3.95 11.12
N PRO A 339 3.14 -3.51 12.35
CA PRO A 339 3.29 -2.09 12.67
C PRO A 339 4.37 -1.37 11.86
N THR A 340 5.41 -2.07 11.38
CA THR A 340 6.48 -1.45 10.58
C THR A 340 6.03 -1.09 9.17
N VAL A 341 4.96 -1.72 8.68
CA VAL A 341 4.36 -1.45 7.36
C VAL A 341 2.95 -0.84 7.46
N GLY A 342 2.56 -0.41 8.67
CA GLY A 342 1.27 0.23 8.93
C GLY A 342 0.09 -0.72 9.15
N TYR A 343 0.32 -2.03 9.31
CA TYR A 343 -0.70 -2.99 9.77
C TYR A 343 -0.74 -3.00 11.29
N ASN A 344 -1.68 -2.28 11.88
CA ASN A 344 -1.86 -2.18 13.33
C ASN A 344 -2.86 -3.21 13.88
N GLY A 345 -3.46 -4.01 13.00
CA GLY A 345 -4.28 -5.14 13.39
C GLY A 345 -4.75 -5.93 12.17
N TYR A 346 -5.49 -7.01 12.43
CA TYR A 346 -6.04 -7.86 11.39
C TYR A 346 -7.40 -8.39 11.81
N ARG A 347 -8.21 -8.76 10.82
CA ARG A 347 -9.44 -9.53 11.04
C ARG A 347 -9.63 -10.56 9.94
N VAL A 348 -10.27 -11.67 10.29
CA VAL A 348 -10.72 -12.66 9.32
C VAL A 348 -11.93 -12.10 8.56
N ILE A 349 -11.89 -12.15 7.24
CA ILE A 349 -12.99 -11.82 6.34
C ILE A 349 -14.00 -12.96 6.43
N LYS A 350 -15.25 -12.64 6.81
CA LYS A 350 -16.33 -13.62 6.98
C LYS A 350 -17.14 -13.77 5.70
N ASP A 351 -17.35 -12.67 4.98
CA ASP A 351 -18.04 -12.61 3.71
C ASP A 351 -17.25 -11.76 2.71
N VAL A 352 -16.52 -12.41 1.79
CA VAL A 352 -15.70 -11.71 0.79
C VAL A 352 -16.55 -10.86 -0.16
N ASN A 353 -17.78 -11.27 -0.45
CA ASN A 353 -18.65 -10.53 -1.36
C ASN A 353 -19.04 -9.19 -0.73
N LYS A 354 -19.50 -9.22 0.51
CA LYS A 354 -19.94 -8.02 1.23
C LYS A 354 -18.79 -7.13 1.68
N GLU A 355 -17.74 -7.73 2.23
CA GLU A 355 -16.68 -6.99 2.91
C GLU A 355 -15.58 -6.52 1.96
N VAL A 356 -15.41 -7.18 0.80
CA VAL A 356 -14.36 -6.86 -0.17
C VAL A 356 -14.94 -6.43 -1.50
N TYR A 357 -15.64 -7.32 -2.22
CA TYR A 357 -16.01 -7.07 -3.60
C TYR A 357 -17.00 -5.91 -3.76
N GLN A 358 -18.05 -5.85 -2.92
CA GLN A 358 -18.98 -4.72 -2.92
C GLN A 358 -18.29 -3.40 -2.58
N PHE A 359 -17.30 -3.41 -1.69
CA PHE A 359 -16.54 -2.22 -1.33
C PHE A 359 -15.68 -1.74 -2.51
N ILE A 360 -14.89 -2.64 -3.11
CA ILE A 360 -14.03 -2.36 -4.26
C ILE A 360 -14.84 -1.79 -5.44
N ASN A 361 -15.99 -2.42 -5.73
CA ASN A 361 -16.87 -1.97 -6.80
C ASN A 361 -17.44 -0.58 -6.52
N LYS A 362 -17.87 -0.30 -5.28
CA LYS A 362 -18.40 1.03 -4.92
C LYS A 362 -17.34 2.12 -5.00
N ALA A 363 -16.10 1.80 -4.65
CA ALA A 363 -14.96 2.71 -4.70
C ALA A 363 -14.38 2.90 -6.11
N ASN A 364 -14.85 2.15 -7.12
CA ASN A 364 -14.30 2.12 -8.48
C ASN A 364 -12.78 1.90 -8.50
N ILE A 365 -12.28 0.96 -7.69
CA ILE A 365 -10.84 0.72 -7.53
C ILE A 365 -10.23 -0.08 -8.70
N ASN A 366 -11.06 -0.71 -9.54
CA ASN A 366 -10.65 -1.59 -10.65
C ASN A 366 -11.19 -1.13 -12.00
#